data_AF-A0A662AXB7-F1
#
_entry.id   AF-A0A662AXB7-F1
#
_cell.length_a   1.000
_cell.length_b   1.000
_cell.length_c   1.000
_cell.angle_alpha   90.00
_cell.angle_beta   90.00
_cell.angle_gamma   90.00
#
_symmetry.space_group_name_H-M   'P 1'
#
loop_
_entity.id
_entity.type
_entity.pdbx_description
1 polymer ?
#
loop_
_entity_poly.entity_id
_entity_poly.type
_entity_poly.pdbx_seq_one_letter_code
_entity_poly.pdbx_strand_id
1 'polypeptide(L)'
;MINALIEQVIEISKNEHPEKLKYLIKDVYKVGKTIFKGLSKVAVKTAVSQVSEDAADAINDSLFNENNEENYNLNDLRNKLSELINENVKKNKEKGINKRAFIFFIDDLDRIDPTLAVSILELMKNIFDIDNCIFILSIDYDVVVKGLKGKFGELNENNEREFRSFFDKIIQLPFQMPVSSYVIDDYIKEILLSVNIINDDEAKNEDFIKTMVLFTGLSIGTNPRSIKRLVNTLSFINLLIKSKNKLQNNEHELQSYEKQLIFALICLQTGFPAIYNLLADNADIEHWSDEFAQKHNLEINDNNIHSDILNEKWQHILYAVCIKSPYLSRHFFDIVNIIKQMQIIADENNKSLYEILSKTVELLSVTSTKAVSKPMVEINTIRVLYALNQKLIPALQLKLREPLKFVERKGRMIAKLTYKFDERKSNNSVSISVFVSQNSYYLKVGNSIELFSSPKNSDDSFINLERWGTTELFSQFVTGFENLNKKYSNINFTNKPGSGLYVKKQKQLFEQYFQTSTQNIEYFYTSKFINNLSDFIIDFILESYKMVNADWQAK
;
A
#
# COMPACT_ATOMS: atom_id res chain seq x y z
N MET A 1 -5.66 14.02 36.99
CA MET A 1 -6.99 13.73 36.42
C MET A 1 -8.11 13.85 37.46
N ILE A 2 -8.19 13.00 38.48
CA ILE A 2 -9.27 13.06 39.50
C ILE A 2 -9.39 14.43 40.15
N ASN A 3 -8.26 15.04 40.56
CA ASN A 3 -8.28 16.40 41.11
C ASN A 3 -8.88 17.41 40.13
N ALA A 4 -8.53 17.33 38.84
CA ALA A 4 -9.08 18.22 37.82
C ALA A 4 -10.60 18.02 37.63
N LEU A 5 -11.11 16.79 37.71
CA LEU A 5 -12.55 16.53 37.67
C LEU A 5 -13.26 17.20 38.86
N ILE A 6 -12.69 17.08 40.05
CA ILE A 6 -13.26 17.70 41.25
C ILE A 6 -13.17 19.22 41.18
N GLU A 7 -12.06 19.77 40.71
CA GLU A 7 -11.90 21.22 40.48
C GLU A 7 -12.94 21.75 39.49
N GLN A 8 -13.24 21.02 38.42
CA GLN A 8 -14.30 21.38 37.47
C GLN A 8 -15.69 21.35 38.11
N VAL A 9 -16.01 20.35 38.94
CA VAL A 9 -17.26 20.33 39.73
C VAL A 9 -17.34 21.55 40.63
N ILE A 10 -16.25 21.88 41.31
CA ILE A 10 -16.14 23.03 42.18
C ILE A 10 -16.32 24.33 41.40
N GLU A 11 -15.68 24.48 40.24
CA GLU A 11 -15.76 25.67 39.39
C GLU A 11 -17.19 25.92 38.92
N ILE A 12 -17.88 24.88 38.44
CA ILE A 12 -19.29 24.94 38.05
C ILE A 12 -20.17 25.36 39.25
N SER A 13 -19.80 24.92 40.45
CA SER A 13 -20.54 25.20 41.69
C SER A 13 -20.17 26.55 42.34
N LYS A 14 -19.10 27.20 41.87
CA LYS A 14 -18.46 28.34 42.55
C LYS A 14 -19.37 29.56 42.69
N ASN A 15 -20.22 29.78 41.68
CA ASN A 15 -21.20 30.87 41.70
C ASN A 15 -22.35 30.65 42.69
N GLU A 16 -22.55 29.41 43.17
CA GLU A 16 -23.68 29.07 44.03
C GLU A 16 -23.29 28.81 45.50
N HIS A 17 -22.03 28.45 45.78
CA HIS A 17 -21.57 28.04 47.13
C HIS A 17 -20.08 28.42 47.43
N PRO A 18 -19.73 29.72 47.56
CA PRO A 18 -18.34 30.16 47.71
C PRO A 18 -17.66 29.73 49.02
N GLU A 19 -18.39 29.55 50.13
CA GLU A 19 -17.76 29.21 51.43
C GLU A 19 -17.39 27.73 51.59
N LYS A 20 -18.11 26.81 50.93
CA LYS A 20 -17.81 25.36 50.96
C LYS A 20 -16.56 25.00 50.13
N LEU A 21 -16.08 25.91 49.27
CA LEU A 21 -14.95 25.68 48.36
C LEU A 21 -13.61 25.46 49.08
N LYS A 22 -13.34 26.23 50.14
CA LYS A 22 -12.00 26.29 50.76
C LYS A 22 -11.61 24.96 51.43
N TYR A 23 -12.58 24.27 52.03
CA TYR A 23 -12.37 22.98 52.69
C TYR A 23 -12.30 21.81 51.71
N LEU A 24 -13.11 21.85 50.65
CA LEU A 24 -13.17 20.78 49.64
C LEU A 24 -11.89 20.75 48.81
N ILE A 25 -11.35 21.91 48.44
CA ILE A 25 -10.06 22.03 47.74
C ILE A 25 -8.93 21.38 48.57
N LYS A 26 -8.85 21.66 49.87
CA LYS A 26 -7.82 21.09 50.75
C LYS A 26 -7.85 19.56 50.78
N ASP A 27 -9.05 18.97 50.85
CA ASP A 27 -9.23 17.51 50.86
C ASP A 27 -8.88 16.85 49.52
N VAL A 28 -9.17 17.53 48.41
CA VAL A 28 -8.81 17.08 47.04
C VAL A 28 -7.30 17.01 46.84
N TYR A 29 -6.56 18.03 47.26
CA TYR A 29 -5.09 18.04 47.18
C TYR A 29 -4.46 16.94 48.03
N LYS A 30 -5.04 16.63 49.20
CA LYS A 30 -4.60 15.55 50.09
C LYS A 30 -4.83 14.15 49.50
N VAL A 31 -5.94 13.92 48.80
CA VAL A 31 -6.20 12.67 48.06
C VAL A 31 -5.21 12.52 46.90
N GLY A 32 -4.97 13.59 46.14
CA GLY A 32 -3.94 13.61 45.09
C GLY A 32 -2.55 13.22 45.60
N LYS A 33 -2.13 13.74 46.77
CA LYS A 33 -0.84 13.42 47.40
C LYS A 33 -0.67 11.93 47.75
N THR A 34 -1.76 11.24 48.11
CA THR A 34 -1.73 9.82 48.51
C THR A 34 -1.62 8.89 47.31
N ILE A 35 -2.31 9.21 46.22
CA ILE A 35 -2.23 8.48 44.94
C ILE A 35 -0.84 8.62 44.31
N PHE A 36 -0.18 9.77 44.51
CA PHE A 36 1.14 10.09 43.97
C PHE A 36 2.34 9.66 44.85
N LYS A 37 2.14 8.98 45.99
CA LYS A 37 3.23 8.47 46.84
C LYS A 37 4.20 7.50 46.13
N GLY A 38 3.87 7.03 44.91
CA GLY A 38 4.74 6.23 44.05
C GLY A 38 5.61 7.01 43.05
N LEU A 39 5.49 8.35 42.95
CA LEU A 39 6.26 9.19 42.01
C LEU A 39 7.27 10.08 42.74
N SER A 40 8.45 10.27 42.14
CA SER A 40 9.58 10.97 42.78
C SER A 40 9.26 12.43 43.14
N LYS A 41 9.80 12.87 44.29
CA LYS A 41 9.56 14.20 44.92
C LYS A 41 9.82 15.42 44.02
N VAL A 42 10.55 15.25 42.91
CA VAL A 42 10.97 16.33 42.01
C VAL A 42 9.90 16.70 40.98
N ALA A 43 9.10 15.73 40.50
CA ALA A 43 8.07 15.96 39.48
C ALA A 43 6.82 16.67 40.04
N VAL A 44 6.54 16.51 41.33
CA VAL A 44 5.42 17.17 42.01
C VAL A 44 5.64 18.68 42.13
N LYS A 45 6.89 19.13 42.29
CA LYS A 45 7.23 20.55 42.49
C LYS A 45 7.00 21.39 41.23
N THR A 46 7.21 20.81 40.04
CA THR A 46 7.12 21.51 38.75
C THR A 46 5.70 21.59 38.20
N ALA A 47 4.85 20.60 38.47
CA ALA A 47 3.45 20.61 38.05
C ALA A 47 2.59 21.57 38.88
N VAL A 48 2.93 21.77 40.16
CA VAL A 48 2.12 22.58 41.11
C VAL A 48 2.35 24.08 40.96
N SER A 49 3.51 24.53 40.48
CA SER A 49 3.81 25.95 40.24
C SER A 49 3.01 26.58 39.09
N GLN A 50 2.18 25.82 38.36
CA GLN A 50 1.32 26.31 37.29
C GLN A 50 -0.13 26.56 37.72
N VAL A 51 -0.50 26.27 38.97
CA VAL A 51 -1.87 26.43 39.49
C VAL A 51 -1.94 27.62 40.45
N SER A 52 -3.02 28.41 40.34
CA SER A 52 -3.30 29.72 40.96
C SER A 52 -2.69 30.01 42.35
N GLU A 53 -2.33 31.28 42.59
CA GLU A 53 -1.73 31.81 43.83
C GLU A 53 -2.43 31.36 45.13
N ASP A 54 -3.76 31.36 45.19
CA ASP A 54 -4.52 30.93 46.38
C ASP A 54 -4.35 29.43 46.71
N ALA A 55 -4.02 28.61 45.71
CA ALA A 55 -3.74 27.19 45.90
C ALA A 55 -2.28 26.96 46.37
N ALA A 56 -1.33 27.80 45.94
CA ALA A 56 0.07 27.67 46.33
C ALA A 56 0.29 27.84 47.84
N ASP A 57 -0.42 28.79 48.47
CA ASP A 57 -0.32 29.04 49.91
C ASP A 57 -0.95 27.92 50.76
N ALA A 58 -2.11 27.40 50.35
CA ALA A 58 -2.74 26.26 51.03
C ALA A 58 -1.92 24.96 50.93
N ILE A 59 -1.07 24.86 49.90
CA ILE A 59 -0.23 23.68 49.61
C ILE A 59 1.11 23.76 50.36
N ASN A 60 1.70 24.95 50.54
CA ASN A 60 2.90 25.11 51.38
C ASN A 60 2.64 24.64 52.83
N ASP A 61 1.52 25.02 53.43
CA ASP A 61 1.19 24.63 54.80
C ASP A 61 0.92 23.12 54.98
N SER A 62 0.55 22.41 53.90
CA SER A 62 0.21 20.97 53.93
C SER A 62 1.30 20.04 53.40
N LEU A 63 2.33 20.58 52.73
CA LEU A 63 3.49 19.82 52.26
C LEU A 63 4.63 19.77 53.29
N PHE A 64 4.80 20.79 54.13
CA PHE A 64 5.94 20.91 55.04
C PHE A 64 5.67 20.54 56.51
N ASN A 65 4.40 20.34 56.91
CA ASN A 65 4.06 19.88 58.26
C ASN A 65 3.80 18.37 58.26
N GLU A 66 4.84 17.60 58.53
CA GLU A 66 4.91 16.13 58.39
C GLU A 66 4.34 15.33 59.58
N ASN A 67 3.53 15.91 60.47
CA ASN A 67 3.27 15.27 61.77
C ASN A 67 1.91 14.58 61.99
N ASN A 68 1.01 14.51 61.02
CA ASN A 68 -0.25 13.77 61.22
C ASN A 68 -0.46 12.71 60.13
N GLU A 69 -0.23 11.44 60.49
CA GLU A 69 -0.82 10.27 59.85
C GLU A 69 -2.35 10.25 60.10
N GLU A 70 -3.07 11.23 59.58
CA GLU A 70 -4.52 11.14 59.53
C GLU A 70 -4.90 10.20 58.38
N ASN A 71 -5.51 9.07 58.72
CA ASN A 71 -6.21 8.19 57.79
C ASN A 71 -7.26 9.02 57.04
N TYR A 72 -6.95 9.38 55.80
CA TYR A 72 -7.86 10.13 54.93
C TYR A 72 -9.11 9.30 54.65
N ASN A 73 -10.27 9.81 55.08
CA ASN A 73 -11.54 9.15 54.87
C ASN A 73 -12.09 9.54 53.49
N LEU A 74 -11.88 8.70 52.48
CA LEU A 74 -12.46 8.85 51.14
C LEU A 74 -13.99 9.06 51.19
N ASN A 75 -14.65 8.51 52.21
CA ASN A 75 -16.09 8.71 52.42
C ASN A 75 -16.43 10.17 52.71
N ASP A 76 -15.59 10.91 53.42
CA ASP A 76 -15.86 12.32 53.74
C ASP A 76 -15.77 13.20 52.49
N LEU A 77 -14.78 12.95 51.63
CA LEU A 77 -14.67 13.63 50.33
C LEU A 77 -15.89 13.32 49.46
N ARG A 78 -16.28 12.04 49.35
CA ARG A 78 -17.46 11.61 48.61
C ARG A 78 -18.74 12.26 49.14
N ASN A 79 -18.94 12.30 50.45
CA ASN A 79 -20.10 12.90 51.08
C ASN A 79 -20.19 14.41 50.77
N LYS A 80 -19.06 15.13 50.89
CA LYS A 80 -19.00 16.56 50.57
C LYS A 80 -19.27 16.83 49.09
N LEU A 81 -18.72 16.01 48.19
CA LEU A 81 -18.99 16.09 46.76
C LEU A 81 -20.46 15.80 46.46
N SER A 82 -21.03 14.79 47.10
CA SER A 82 -22.44 14.42 46.93
C SER A 82 -23.36 15.54 47.36
N GLU A 83 -23.11 16.14 48.51
CA GLU A 83 -23.88 17.30 48.99
C GLU A 83 -23.79 18.46 47.99
N LEU A 84 -22.59 18.82 47.55
CA LEU A 84 -22.37 19.91 46.60
C LEU A 84 -23.11 19.67 45.28
N ILE A 85 -22.97 18.48 44.70
CA ILE A 85 -23.57 18.14 43.40
C ILE A 85 -25.10 18.13 43.50
N ASN A 86 -25.64 17.51 44.54
CA ASN A 86 -27.09 17.41 44.74
C ASN A 86 -27.73 18.78 45.03
N GLU A 87 -27.06 19.65 45.79
CA GLU A 87 -27.51 21.03 46.02
C GLU A 87 -27.57 21.83 44.72
N ASN A 88 -26.53 21.77 43.89
CA ASN A 88 -26.52 22.45 42.59
C ASN A 88 -27.63 21.95 41.65
N VAL A 89 -27.84 20.63 41.58
CA VAL A 89 -28.91 20.04 40.74
C VAL A 89 -30.29 20.49 41.24
N LYS A 90 -30.49 20.52 42.56
CA LYS A 90 -31.74 21.00 43.16
C LYS A 90 -31.98 22.49 42.87
N LYS A 91 -30.97 23.34 43.03
CA LYS A 91 -31.04 24.78 42.71
C LYS A 91 -31.32 25.03 41.23
N ASN A 92 -30.66 24.28 40.33
CA ASN A 92 -30.95 24.36 38.90
C ASN A 92 -32.44 24.05 38.62
N LYS A 93 -32.99 23.01 39.26
CA LYS A 93 -34.41 22.67 39.16
C LYS A 93 -35.32 23.79 39.68
N GLU A 94 -34.99 24.39 40.84
CA GLU A 94 -35.73 25.52 41.42
C GLU A 94 -35.72 26.76 40.53
N LYS A 95 -34.60 27.02 39.83
CA LYS A 95 -34.46 28.10 38.85
C LYS A 95 -35.10 27.80 37.48
N GLY A 96 -35.73 26.63 37.30
CA GLY A 96 -36.28 26.21 36.02
C GLY A 96 -35.23 25.84 34.96
N ILE A 97 -33.97 25.63 35.36
CA ILE A 97 -32.85 25.26 34.49
C ILE A 97 -32.85 23.74 34.31
N ASN A 98 -32.92 23.27 33.06
CA ASN A 98 -32.99 21.84 32.73
C ASN A 98 -31.63 21.11 32.79
N LYS A 99 -30.78 21.44 33.77
CA LYS A 99 -29.46 20.79 34.00
C LYS A 99 -29.58 19.84 35.19
N ARG A 100 -29.70 18.54 34.90
CA ARG A 100 -30.09 17.51 35.89
C ARG A 100 -28.94 16.64 36.41
N ALA A 101 -27.77 16.72 35.78
CA ALA A 101 -26.63 15.88 36.13
C ALA A 101 -25.32 16.53 35.70
N PHE A 102 -24.23 16.13 36.36
CA PHE A 102 -22.87 16.35 35.92
C PHE A 102 -22.47 15.19 35.01
N ILE A 103 -22.02 15.51 33.79
CA ILE A 103 -21.61 14.53 32.80
C ILE A 103 -20.10 14.65 32.61
N PHE A 104 -19.38 13.58 32.88
CA PHE A 104 -17.93 13.49 32.75
C PHE A 104 -17.57 12.66 31.51
N PHE A 105 -16.91 13.29 30.55
CA PHE A 105 -16.34 12.61 29.38
C PHE A 105 -14.87 12.31 29.64
N ILE A 106 -14.51 11.04 29.52
CA ILE A 106 -13.16 10.57 29.77
C ILE A 106 -12.73 9.71 28.59
N ASP A 107 -11.69 10.16 27.92
CA ASP A 107 -11.13 9.52 26.73
C ASP A 107 -9.66 9.16 26.95
N ASP A 108 -9.13 8.26 26.11
CA ASP A 108 -7.72 7.87 26.05
C ASP A 108 -7.13 7.29 27.36
N LEU A 109 -7.95 6.70 28.24
CA LEU A 109 -7.46 5.98 29.44
C LEU A 109 -6.58 4.77 29.09
N ASP A 110 -6.73 4.22 27.89
CA ASP A 110 -5.90 3.16 27.34
C ASP A 110 -4.51 3.65 26.86
N ARG A 111 -4.27 4.97 26.80
CA ARG A 111 -2.96 5.53 26.40
C ARG A 111 -2.01 5.80 27.55
N ILE A 112 -2.47 5.67 28.79
CA ILE A 112 -1.62 5.73 29.99
C ILE A 112 -1.15 4.33 30.38
N ASP A 113 -0.22 4.25 31.33
CA ASP A 113 0.22 2.96 31.86
C ASP A 113 -0.98 2.12 32.35
N PRO A 114 -1.12 0.85 31.92
CA PRO A 114 -2.29 0.03 32.26
C PRO A 114 -2.54 -0.12 33.77
N THR A 115 -1.49 -0.21 34.59
CA THR A 115 -1.66 -0.35 36.05
C THR A 115 -2.18 0.95 36.67
N LEU A 116 -1.75 2.10 36.14
CA LEU A 116 -2.26 3.40 36.53
C LEU A 116 -3.72 3.59 36.07
N ALA A 117 -4.09 3.14 34.87
CA ALA A 117 -5.46 3.19 34.36
C ALA A 117 -6.44 2.45 35.28
N VAL A 118 -6.09 1.23 35.70
CA VAL A 118 -6.85 0.44 36.69
C VAL A 118 -7.02 1.22 37.99
N SER A 119 -5.95 1.82 38.50
CA SER A 119 -5.97 2.58 39.76
C SER A 119 -6.88 3.81 39.65
N ILE A 120 -6.83 4.53 38.53
CA ILE A 120 -7.71 5.69 38.27
C ILE A 120 -9.17 5.25 38.23
N LEU A 121 -9.50 4.15 37.54
CA LEU A 121 -10.87 3.62 37.49
C LEU A 121 -11.39 3.20 38.87
N GLU A 122 -10.56 2.54 39.70
CA GLU A 122 -10.94 2.18 41.07
C GLU A 122 -11.21 3.44 41.93
N LEU A 123 -10.31 4.43 41.86
CA LEU A 123 -10.46 5.68 42.60
C LEU A 123 -11.67 6.48 42.15
N MET A 124 -11.92 6.56 40.84
CA MET A 124 -13.08 7.21 40.28
C MET A 124 -14.37 6.58 40.79
N LYS A 125 -14.48 5.24 40.72
CA LYS A 125 -15.63 4.53 41.27
C LYS A 125 -15.83 4.85 42.75
N ASN A 126 -14.77 4.83 43.55
CA ASN A 126 -14.88 5.03 44.98
C ASN A 126 -15.31 6.46 45.35
N ILE A 127 -14.82 7.47 44.62
CA ILE A 127 -15.08 8.89 44.91
C ILE A 127 -16.42 9.36 44.32
N PHE A 128 -16.75 8.94 43.10
CA PHE A 128 -17.83 9.53 42.28
C PHE A 128 -19.06 8.64 42.09
N ASP A 129 -19.20 7.57 42.86
CA ASP A 129 -20.45 6.83 42.97
C ASP A 129 -21.48 7.69 43.76
N ILE A 130 -21.96 8.73 43.08
CA ILE A 130 -22.75 9.83 43.62
C ILE A 130 -23.94 10.04 42.68
N ASP A 131 -25.12 10.28 43.25
CA ASP A 131 -26.31 10.61 42.47
C ASP A 131 -26.08 11.83 41.56
N ASN A 132 -26.74 11.83 40.40
CA ASN A 132 -26.64 12.90 39.42
C ASN A 132 -25.24 13.08 38.79
N CYS A 133 -24.36 12.07 38.88
CA CYS A 133 -23.12 11.98 38.12
C CYS A 133 -23.23 10.91 37.03
N ILE A 134 -22.88 11.26 35.80
CA ILE A 134 -22.85 10.34 34.66
C ILE A 134 -21.44 10.33 34.10
N PHE A 135 -20.84 9.15 34.00
CA PHE A 135 -19.52 8.96 33.41
C PHE A 135 -19.66 8.30 32.04
N ILE A 136 -19.07 8.93 31.03
CA ILE A 136 -18.95 8.39 29.67
C ILE A 136 -17.46 8.13 29.45
N LEU A 137 -17.12 6.84 29.40
CA LEU A 137 -15.74 6.37 29.27
C LEU A 137 -15.54 5.79 27.86
N SER A 138 -14.52 6.26 27.14
CA SER A 138 -13.99 5.61 25.95
C SER A 138 -12.66 4.95 26.29
N ILE A 139 -12.66 3.61 26.28
CA ILE A 139 -11.50 2.79 26.67
C ILE A 139 -11.31 1.62 25.70
N ASP A 140 -10.05 1.24 25.47
CA ASP A 140 -9.71 -0.07 24.92
C ASP A 140 -9.59 -1.07 26.07
N TYR A 141 -10.54 -2.01 26.11
CA TYR A 141 -10.60 -3.06 27.12
C TYR A 141 -9.31 -3.89 27.16
N ASP A 142 -8.79 -4.29 26.00
CA ASP A 142 -7.65 -5.20 25.86
C ASP A 142 -6.33 -4.56 26.33
N VAL A 143 -6.27 -3.23 26.33
CA VAL A 143 -5.11 -2.49 26.84
C VAL A 143 -5.19 -2.35 28.36
N VAL A 144 -6.35 -1.97 28.91
CA VAL A 144 -6.51 -1.72 30.35
C VAL A 144 -6.41 -3.03 31.16
N VAL A 145 -6.93 -4.17 30.66
CA VAL A 145 -6.81 -5.47 31.36
C VAL A 145 -5.37 -5.90 31.62
N LYS A 146 -4.39 -5.43 30.83
CA LYS A 146 -2.96 -5.71 31.07
C LYS A 146 -2.50 -5.18 32.43
N GLY A 147 -3.14 -4.12 32.94
CA GLY A 147 -2.86 -3.55 34.26
C GLY A 147 -3.31 -4.42 35.42
N LEU A 148 -4.22 -5.36 35.18
CA LEU A 148 -4.72 -6.30 36.19
C LEU A 148 -3.83 -7.54 36.35
N LYS A 149 -2.80 -7.70 35.50
CA LYS A 149 -1.87 -8.85 35.53
C LYS A 149 -1.21 -9.04 36.89
N GLY A 150 -0.87 -7.95 37.59
CA GLY A 150 -0.28 -8.02 38.94
C GLY A 150 -1.24 -8.53 40.02
N LYS A 151 -2.56 -8.44 39.78
CA LYS A 151 -3.61 -8.80 40.75
C LYS A 151 -4.18 -10.20 40.50
N PHE A 152 -4.32 -10.61 39.24
CA PHE A 152 -4.97 -11.87 38.84
C PHE A 152 -4.06 -12.83 38.04
N GLY A 153 -2.80 -12.49 37.83
CA GLY A 153 -1.87 -13.28 37.00
C GLY A 153 -2.04 -13.02 35.50
N GLU A 154 -1.49 -13.91 34.66
CA GLU A 154 -1.68 -13.79 33.20
C GLU A 154 -3.11 -14.15 32.79
N LEU A 155 -3.67 -13.37 31.86
CA LEU A 155 -5.01 -13.61 31.32
C LEU A 155 -5.03 -14.93 30.53
N ASN A 156 -5.85 -15.86 30.99
CA ASN A 156 -6.09 -17.18 30.42
C ASN A 156 -7.60 -17.48 30.41
N GLU A 157 -8.04 -18.52 29.70
CA GLU A 157 -9.46 -18.88 29.59
C GLU A 157 -10.14 -19.13 30.95
N ASN A 158 -9.39 -19.61 31.95
CA ASN A 158 -9.91 -19.92 33.28
C ASN A 158 -10.15 -18.69 34.17
N ASN A 159 -9.45 -17.56 33.93
CA ASN A 159 -9.55 -16.36 34.78
C ASN A 159 -10.19 -15.17 34.06
N GLU A 160 -10.59 -15.31 32.79
CA GLU A 160 -11.22 -14.24 32.00
C GLU A 160 -12.41 -13.58 32.72
N ARG A 161 -13.22 -14.37 33.43
CA ARG A 161 -14.35 -13.86 34.22
C ARG A 161 -13.92 -12.88 35.31
N GLU A 162 -12.76 -13.06 35.91
CA GLU A 162 -12.25 -12.18 36.98
C GLU A 162 -11.87 -10.81 36.42
N PHE A 163 -11.23 -10.79 35.26
CA PHE A 163 -10.90 -9.56 34.52
C PHE A 163 -12.15 -8.82 34.08
N ARG A 164 -13.17 -9.52 33.57
CA ARG A 164 -14.47 -8.92 33.22
C ARG A 164 -15.20 -8.34 34.45
N SER A 165 -15.22 -9.09 35.56
CA SER A 165 -15.89 -8.66 36.80
C SER A 165 -15.34 -7.34 37.36
N PHE A 166 -14.06 -7.01 37.12
CA PHE A 166 -13.51 -5.71 37.47
C PHE A 166 -14.26 -4.56 36.78
N PHE A 167 -14.49 -4.66 35.48
CA PHE A 167 -15.21 -3.64 34.71
C PHE A 167 -16.70 -3.66 34.99
N ASP A 168 -17.32 -4.83 35.17
CA ASP A 168 -18.75 -4.94 35.53
C ASP A 168 -19.08 -4.18 36.83
N LYS A 169 -18.10 -4.09 37.74
CA LYS A 169 -18.21 -3.35 38.99
C LYS A 169 -18.13 -1.83 38.82
N ILE A 170 -17.63 -1.33 37.71
CA ILE A 170 -17.33 0.10 37.47
C ILE A 170 -18.24 0.66 36.38
N ILE A 171 -18.48 -0.11 35.31
CA ILE A 171 -19.22 0.26 34.11
C ILE A 171 -20.55 -0.47 34.14
N GLN A 172 -21.64 0.28 34.33
CA GLN A 172 -22.99 -0.29 34.39
C GLN A 172 -23.55 -0.60 32.98
N LEU A 173 -23.15 0.16 31.98
CA LEU A 173 -23.64 0.05 30.60
C LEU A 173 -22.45 0.00 29.62
N PRO A 174 -21.92 -1.20 29.31
CA PRO A 174 -20.86 -1.34 28.32
C PRO A 174 -21.44 -1.25 26.90
N PHE A 175 -20.90 -0.36 26.08
CA PHE A 175 -21.16 -0.29 24.64
C PHE A 175 -19.92 -0.69 23.87
N GLN A 176 -20.03 -1.68 22.98
CA GLN A 176 -18.99 -2.00 22.02
C GLN A 176 -19.26 -1.23 20.73
N MET A 177 -18.23 -0.61 20.16
CA MET A 177 -18.35 0.06 18.88
C MET A 177 -18.52 -0.99 17.77
N PRO A 178 -19.61 -0.99 17.00
CA PRO A 178 -19.91 -2.03 16.03
C PRO A 178 -19.15 -1.77 14.72
N VAL A 179 -17.82 -1.87 14.79
CA VAL A 179 -16.94 -1.54 13.65
C VAL A 179 -17.22 -2.40 12.43
N SER A 180 -17.68 -3.64 12.60
CA SER A 180 -17.97 -4.58 11.50
C SER A 180 -19.30 -4.32 10.79
N SER A 181 -20.22 -3.54 11.36
CA SER A 181 -21.54 -3.28 10.77
C SER A 181 -21.63 -1.91 10.06
N TYR A 182 -20.53 -1.19 9.96
CA TYR A 182 -20.51 0.05 9.18
C TYR A 182 -20.66 -0.30 7.69
N VAL A 183 -21.75 0.19 7.09
CA VAL A 183 -21.88 0.25 5.63
C VAL A 183 -20.92 1.33 5.15
N ILE A 184 -19.81 0.92 4.56
CA ILE A 184 -18.74 1.84 4.16
C ILE A 184 -18.89 2.33 2.73
N ASP A 185 -19.88 1.85 1.98
CA ASP A 185 -20.07 2.15 0.56
C ASP A 185 -20.19 3.66 0.30
N ASP A 186 -21.18 4.30 0.94
CA ASP A 186 -21.39 5.74 0.85
C ASP A 186 -20.19 6.51 1.43
N TYR A 187 -19.61 6.02 2.52
CA TYR A 187 -18.46 6.65 3.15
C TYR A 187 -17.21 6.65 2.25
N ILE A 188 -16.90 5.52 1.62
CA ILE A 188 -15.77 5.39 0.69
C ILE A 188 -16.01 6.26 -0.53
N LYS A 189 -17.22 6.25 -1.08
CA LYS A 189 -17.61 7.10 -2.21
C LYS A 189 -17.43 8.58 -1.89
N GLU A 190 -17.99 9.06 -0.78
CA GLU A 190 -17.89 10.45 -0.33
C GLU A 190 -16.44 10.88 -0.11
N ILE A 191 -15.64 10.03 0.54
CA ILE A 191 -14.27 10.38 0.81
C ILE A 191 -13.44 10.42 -0.47
N LEU A 192 -13.57 9.43 -1.36
CA LEU A 192 -12.81 9.39 -2.62
C LEU A 192 -13.13 10.60 -3.52
N LEU A 193 -14.38 11.07 -3.51
CA LEU A 193 -14.79 12.33 -4.13
C LEU A 193 -14.10 13.53 -3.46
N SER A 194 -14.13 13.60 -2.12
CA SER A 194 -13.57 14.73 -1.36
C SER A 194 -12.07 14.95 -1.61
N VAL A 195 -11.32 13.90 -1.95
CA VAL A 195 -9.89 13.96 -2.27
C VAL A 195 -9.58 14.02 -3.77
N ASN A 196 -10.59 14.17 -4.63
CA ASN A 196 -10.47 14.22 -6.09
C ASN A 196 -9.69 13.01 -6.66
N ILE A 197 -9.91 11.82 -6.10
CA ILE A 197 -9.40 10.55 -6.66
C ILE A 197 -10.33 10.07 -7.75
N ILE A 198 -11.64 10.20 -7.52
CA ILE A 198 -12.70 9.85 -8.46
C ILE A 198 -13.47 11.12 -8.86
N ASN A 199 -14.09 11.09 -10.03
CA ASN A 199 -14.99 12.15 -10.50
C ASN A 199 -16.48 11.78 -10.26
N ASP A 200 -17.38 12.73 -10.52
CA ASP A 200 -18.83 12.54 -10.30
C ASP A 200 -19.42 11.40 -11.16
N ASP A 201 -18.84 11.12 -12.33
CA ASP A 201 -19.31 10.06 -13.22
C ASP A 201 -18.88 8.68 -12.69
N GLU A 202 -17.63 8.55 -12.25
CA GLU A 202 -17.11 7.36 -11.56
C GLU A 202 -17.87 7.08 -10.25
N ALA A 203 -18.27 8.11 -9.53
CA ALA A 203 -19.04 7.97 -8.29
C ALA A 203 -20.49 7.51 -8.52
N LYS A 204 -21.03 7.69 -9.72
CA LYS A 204 -22.34 7.16 -10.14
C LYS A 204 -22.24 5.74 -10.68
N ASN A 205 -21.06 5.30 -11.09
CA ASN A 205 -20.83 3.93 -11.54
C ASN A 205 -20.80 2.96 -10.35
N GLU A 206 -21.89 2.21 -10.17
CA GLU A 206 -22.02 1.27 -9.05
C GLU A 206 -20.95 0.17 -9.08
N ASP A 207 -20.62 -0.39 -10.24
CA ASP A 207 -19.66 -1.50 -10.33
C ASP A 207 -18.25 -1.03 -10.02
N PHE A 208 -17.92 0.19 -10.44
CA PHE A 208 -16.66 0.84 -10.09
C PHE A 208 -16.53 1.00 -8.56
N ILE A 209 -17.56 1.55 -7.90
CA ILE A 209 -17.54 1.75 -6.44
C ILE A 209 -17.56 0.42 -5.69
N LYS A 210 -18.37 -0.56 -6.11
CA LYS A 210 -18.39 -1.91 -5.53
C LYS A 210 -17.01 -2.57 -5.55
N THR A 211 -16.26 -2.37 -6.63
CA THR A 211 -14.88 -2.86 -6.74
C THR A 211 -13.95 -2.21 -5.70
N MET A 212 -14.09 -0.89 -5.49
CA MET A 212 -13.30 -0.16 -4.48
C MET A 212 -13.67 -0.56 -3.05
N VAL A 213 -14.96 -0.76 -2.79
CA VAL A 213 -15.47 -1.27 -1.51
C VAL A 213 -14.98 -2.70 -1.27
N LEU A 214 -15.00 -3.56 -2.30
CA LEU A 214 -14.46 -4.92 -2.25
C LEU A 214 -12.98 -4.91 -1.85
N PHE A 215 -12.14 -4.12 -2.51
CA PHE A 215 -10.72 -4.01 -2.14
C PHE A 215 -10.53 -3.51 -0.71
N THR A 216 -11.33 -2.55 -0.27
CA THR A 216 -11.28 -2.02 1.11
C THR A 216 -11.65 -3.12 2.11
N GLY A 217 -12.76 -3.83 1.88
CA GLY A 217 -13.27 -4.89 2.74
C GLY A 217 -12.31 -6.08 2.87
N LEU A 218 -11.70 -6.50 1.76
CA LEU A 218 -10.73 -7.60 1.73
C LEU A 218 -9.35 -7.23 2.32
N SER A 219 -9.05 -5.95 2.56
CA SER A 219 -7.73 -5.51 3.01
C SER A 219 -7.71 -4.89 4.40
N ILE A 220 -8.23 -3.67 4.52
CA ILE A 220 -8.19 -2.87 5.75
C ILE A 220 -9.49 -2.94 6.55
N GLY A 221 -10.53 -3.54 5.95
CA GLY A 221 -11.85 -3.71 6.54
C GLY A 221 -12.61 -2.38 6.68
N THR A 222 -13.54 -2.36 7.63
CA THR A 222 -14.48 -1.26 7.87
C THR A 222 -14.00 -0.26 8.92
N ASN A 223 -12.75 -0.35 9.39
CA ASN A 223 -12.23 0.54 10.42
C ASN A 223 -12.08 1.98 9.88
N PRO A 224 -12.79 2.98 10.42
CA PRO A 224 -12.75 4.35 9.91
C PRO A 224 -11.35 4.98 9.94
N ARG A 225 -10.53 4.63 10.94
CA ARG A 225 -9.15 5.13 11.07
C ARG A 225 -8.27 4.57 9.95
N SER A 226 -8.44 3.28 9.64
CA SER A 226 -7.72 2.63 8.54
C SER A 226 -8.12 3.22 7.19
N ILE A 227 -9.42 3.43 6.96
CA ILE A 227 -9.96 4.06 5.75
C ILE A 227 -9.42 5.48 5.57
N LYS A 228 -9.45 6.30 6.64
CA LYS A 228 -8.87 7.64 6.61
C LYS A 228 -7.38 7.63 6.26
N ARG A 229 -6.61 6.65 6.78
CA ARG A 229 -5.18 6.49 6.45
C ARG A 229 -4.99 6.15 4.97
N LEU A 230 -5.79 5.23 4.45
CA LEU A 230 -5.78 4.83 3.04
C LEU A 230 -6.01 6.04 2.13
N VAL A 231 -7.05 6.82 2.43
CA VAL A 231 -7.44 8.01 1.67
C VAL A 231 -6.35 9.07 1.69
N ASN A 232 -5.78 9.35 2.87
CA ASN A 232 -4.68 10.32 2.96
C ASN A 232 -3.48 9.89 2.11
N THR A 233 -3.19 8.58 2.08
CA THR A 233 -2.12 7.99 1.25
C THR A 233 -2.45 8.18 -0.23
N LEU A 234 -3.68 7.86 -0.66
CA LEU A 234 -4.17 8.09 -2.01
C LEU A 234 -4.08 9.55 -2.44
N SER A 235 -4.54 10.47 -1.59
CA SER A 235 -4.49 11.91 -1.85
C SER A 235 -3.05 12.38 -2.09
N PHE A 236 -2.11 11.93 -1.24
CA PHE A 236 -0.69 12.23 -1.42
C PHE A 236 -0.13 11.68 -2.73
N ILE A 237 -0.45 10.43 -3.08
CA ILE A 237 0.00 9.81 -4.33
C ILE A 237 -0.57 10.53 -5.56
N ASN A 238 -1.83 10.94 -5.51
CA ASN A 238 -2.44 11.73 -6.58
C ASN A 238 -1.72 13.08 -6.77
N LEU A 239 -1.32 13.74 -5.68
CA LEU A 239 -0.49 14.95 -5.75
C LEU A 239 0.88 14.67 -6.38
N LEU A 240 1.53 13.53 -6.06
CA LEU A 240 2.80 13.14 -6.69
C LEU A 240 2.64 12.88 -8.20
N ILE A 241 1.56 12.20 -8.61
CA ILE A 241 1.28 11.92 -10.02
C ILE A 241 1.04 13.23 -10.78
N LYS A 242 0.21 14.13 -10.23
CA LYS A 242 -0.05 15.45 -10.81
C LYS A 242 1.23 16.28 -10.94
N SER A 243 2.13 16.22 -9.95
CA SER A 243 3.41 16.94 -10.02
C SER A 243 4.35 16.35 -11.07
N LYS A 244 4.46 15.01 -11.18
CA LYS A 244 5.27 14.33 -12.19
C LYS A 244 4.76 14.64 -13.61
N ASN A 245 3.45 14.59 -13.81
CA ASN A 245 2.80 14.93 -15.08
C ASN A 245 3.10 16.38 -15.52
N LYS A 246 3.02 17.33 -14.57
CA LYS A 246 3.36 18.74 -14.80
C LYS A 246 4.83 18.93 -15.20
N LEU A 247 5.75 18.18 -14.59
CA LEU A 247 7.19 18.23 -14.94
C LEU A 247 7.48 17.63 -16.32
N GLN A 248 6.72 16.64 -16.74
CA GLN A 248 6.92 15.92 -18.00
C GLN A 248 6.14 16.51 -19.19
N ASN A 249 5.39 17.60 -19.00
CA ASN A 249 4.43 18.14 -19.98
C ASN A 249 3.48 17.07 -20.54
N ASN A 250 3.13 16.07 -19.71
CA ASN A 250 2.22 14.99 -20.08
C ASN A 250 0.87 15.24 -19.40
N GLU A 251 -0.17 15.51 -20.18
CA GLU A 251 -1.56 15.64 -19.70
C GLU A 251 -2.29 14.27 -19.64
N HIS A 252 -1.57 13.18 -19.39
CA HIS A 252 -2.22 11.88 -19.28
C HIS A 252 -2.98 11.78 -17.95
N GLU A 253 -4.29 11.92 -18.02
CA GLU A 253 -5.20 11.63 -16.92
C GLU A 253 -5.32 10.11 -16.72
N LEU A 254 -5.40 9.65 -15.47
CA LEU A 254 -5.52 8.22 -15.18
C LEU A 254 -6.90 7.72 -15.60
N GLN A 255 -6.93 6.61 -16.32
CA GLN A 255 -8.17 5.92 -16.68
C GLN A 255 -8.81 5.27 -15.44
N SER A 256 -10.12 5.02 -15.47
CA SER A 256 -10.84 4.48 -14.29
C SER A 256 -10.28 3.14 -13.80
N TYR A 257 -9.95 2.21 -14.71
CA TYR A 257 -9.32 0.95 -14.29
C TYR A 257 -7.92 1.16 -13.68
N GLU A 258 -7.13 2.13 -14.16
CA GLU A 258 -5.83 2.46 -13.55
C GLU A 258 -6.05 2.93 -12.11
N LYS A 259 -7.07 3.76 -11.85
CA LYS A 259 -7.43 4.21 -10.49
C LYS A 259 -7.81 3.04 -9.59
N GLN A 260 -8.59 2.07 -10.08
CA GLN A 260 -8.97 0.87 -9.31
C GLN A 260 -7.76 0.01 -8.95
N LEU A 261 -6.85 -0.21 -9.90
CA LEU A 261 -5.64 -1.01 -9.67
C LEU A 261 -4.65 -0.31 -8.74
N ILE A 262 -4.49 1.02 -8.88
CA ILE A 262 -3.70 1.83 -7.95
C ILE A 262 -4.30 1.74 -6.54
N PHE A 263 -5.61 1.85 -6.43
CA PHE A 263 -6.31 1.73 -5.16
C PHE A 263 -6.12 0.35 -4.51
N ALA A 264 -6.26 -0.74 -5.29
CA ALA A 264 -6.01 -2.09 -4.82
C ALA A 264 -4.57 -2.26 -4.30
N LEU A 265 -3.58 -1.71 -5.01
CA LEU A 265 -2.18 -1.80 -4.59
C LEU A 265 -1.91 -1.03 -3.29
N ILE A 266 -2.55 0.12 -3.08
CA ILE A 266 -2.43 0.89 -1.83
C ILE A 266 -3.18 0.20 -0.68
N CYS A 267 -4.30 -0.47 -0.98
CA CYS A 267 -4.98 -1.36 -0.04
C CYS A 267 -4.04 -2.48 0.44
N LEU A 268 -3.35 -3.14 -0.50
CA LEU A 268 -2.31 -4.14 -0.18
C LEU A 268 -1.15 -3.52 0.61
N GLN A 269 -0.66 -2.34 0.24
CA GLN A 269 0.41 -1.63 0.97
C GLN A 269 0.02 -1.33 2.42
N THR A 270 -1.25 -0.95 2.63
CA THR A 270 -1.76 -0.53 3.94
C THR A 270 -2.12 -1.72 4.83
N GLY A 271 -2.82 -2.71 4.28
CA GLY A 271 -3.33 -3.89 5.00
C GLY A 271 -2.34 -5.05 5.04
N PHE A 272 -1.56 -5.27 3.97
CA PHE A 272 -0.65 -6.41 3.82
C PHE A 272 0.74 -5.99 3.32
N PRO A 273 1.53 -5.19 4.08
CA PRO A 273 2.81 -4.65 3.62
C PRO A 273 3.81 -5.71 3.13
N ALA A 274 3.80 -6.90 3.73
CA ALA A 274 4.66 -8.01 3.32
C ALA A 274 4.37 -8.47 1.88
N ILE A 275 3.08 -8.55 1.51
CA ILE A 275 2.64 -8.94 0.17
C ILE A 275 2.96 -7.82 -0.83
N TYR A 276 2.65 -6.58 -0.47
CA TYR A 276 3.02 -5.42 -1.28
C TYR A 276 4.52 -5.38 -1.59
N ASN A 277 5.39 -5.69 -0.62
CA ASN A 277 6.84 -5.71 -0.84
C ASN A 277 7.27 -6.77 -1.87
N LEU A 278 6.58 -7.90 -1.97
CA LEU A 278 6.85 -8.91 -3.00
C LEU A 278 6.44 -8.40 -4.39
N LEU A 279 5.26 -7.78 -4.48
CA LEU A 279 4.79 -7.11 -5.70
C LEU A 279 5.72 -5.98 -6.13
N ALA A 280 6.27 -5.24 -5.16
CA ALA A 280 7.19 -4.16 -5.43
C ALA A 280 8.56 -4.66 -5.93
N ASP A 281 9.01 -5.83 -5.47
CA ASP A 281 10.23 -6.47 -5.94
C ASP A 281 10.05 -7.11 -7.33
N ASN A 282 8.91 -7.77 -7.56
CA ASN A 282 8.51 -8.25 -8.87
C ASN A 282 7.00 -8.15 -9.09
N ALA A 283 6.59 -7.19 -9.93
CA ALA A 283 5.19 -6.95 -10.29
C ALA A 283 4.60 -8.01 -11.22
N ASP A 284 5.43 -8.88 -11.82
CA ASP A 284 4.99 -9.93 -12.73
C ASP A 284 4.57 -11.18 -11.95
N ILE A 285 3.41 -11.08 -11.30
CA ILE A 285 2.87 -12.11 -10.39
C ILE A 285 2.77 -13.47 -11.10
N GLU A 286 2.29 -13.48 -12.33
CA GLU A 286 2.03 -14.69 -13.11
C GLU A 286 3.30 -15.52 -13.37
N HIS A 287 4.47 -14.88 -13.35
CA HIS A 287 5.76 -15.51 -13.61
C HIS A 287 6.62 -15.69 -12.35
N TRP A 288 6.05 -15.57 -11.15
CA TRP A 288 6.79 -15.87 -9.92
C TRP A 288 7.26 -17.33 -9.89
N SER A 289 8.57 -17.52 -9.74
CA SER A 289 9.26 -18.81 -9.87
C SER A 289 9.85 -19.32 -8.54
N ASP A 290 10.41 -20.54 -8.54
CA ASP A 290 11.11 -21.07 -7.37
C ASP A 290 12.34 -20.22 -7.02
N GLU A 291 12.99 -19.63 -8.03
CA GLU A 291 14.10 -18.70 -7.83
C GLU A 291 13.64 -17.46 -7.06
N PHE A 292 12.45 -16.95 -7.37
CA PHE A 292 11.84 -15.84 -6.64
C PHE A 292 11.53 -16.24 -5.19
N ALA A 293 10.99 -17.43 -4.97
CA ALA A 293 10.73 -17.95 -3.63
C ALA A 293 12.02 -18.10 -2.81
N GLN A 294 13.07 -18.67 -3.40
CA GLN A 294 14.39 -18.82 -2.78
C GLN A 294 15.02 -17.47 -2.42
N LYS A 295 14.93 -16.47 -3.33
CA LYS A 295 15.41 -15.10 -3.07
C LYS A 295 14.78 -14.49 -1.80
N HIS A 296 13.52 -14.82 -1.51
CA HIS A 296 12.79 -14.35 -0.33
C HIS A 296 12.83 -15.31 0.86
N ASN A 297 13.71 -16.33 0.83
CA ASN A 297 13.82 -17.39 1.85
C ASN A 297 12.46 -18.03 2.17
N LEU A 298 11.72 -18.39 1.13
CA LEU A 298 10.43 -19.06 1.21
C LEU A 298 10.60 -20.54 0.87
N GLU A 299 10.20 -21.39 1.81
CA GLU A 299 10.09 -22.82 1.57
C GLU A 299 8.68 -23.11 1.06
N ILE A 300 8.58 -23.54 -0.19
CA ILE A 300 7.31 -23.98 -0.79
C ILE A 300 7.10 -25.42 -0.36
N ASN A 301 6.13 -25.65 0.53
CA ASN A 301 5.69 -27.00 0.89
C ASN A 301 4.53 -27.39 -0.02
N ASP A 302 4.76 -28.35 -0.91
CA ASP A 302 3.72 -28.94 -1.78
C ASP A 302 2.76 -29.88 -1.02
N ASN A 303 2.92 -30.00 0.30
CA ASN A 303 2.06 -30.83 1.15
C ASN A 303 0.70 -30.13 1.36
N ASN A 304 -0.18 -30.41 0.40
CA ASN A 304 -1.60 -30.11 0.29
C ASN A 304 -2.36 -29.88 1.61
N ILE A 305 -2.86 -28.66 1.79
CA ILE A 305 -4.06 -28.39 2.61
C ILE A 305 -5.15 -27.65 1.82
N HIS A 306 -4.87 -27.06 0.64
CA HIS A 306 -5.87 -26.34 -0.17
C HIS A 306 -5.73 -26.60 -1.68
N SER A 307 -6.04 -27.81 -2.13
CA SER A 307 -5.89 -28.25 -3.54
C SER A 307 -6.77 -27.51 -4.55
N ASP A 308 -7.87 -26.89 -4.12
CA ASP A 308 -8.84 -26.29 -5.04
C ASP A 308 -8.50 -24.83 -5.39
N ILE A 309 -7.62 -24.20 -4.61
CA ILE A 309 -7.32 -22.76 -4.69
C ILE A 309 -5.84 -22.50 -5.03
N LEU A 310 -4.94 -23.42 -4.68
CA LEU A 310 -3.51 -23.36 -5.01
C LEU A 310 -3.26 -24.04 -6.35
N ASN A 311 -3.77 -23.46 -7.44
CA ASN A 311 -3.60 -24.02 -8.78
C ASN A 311 -2.37 -23.44 -9.49
N GLU A 312 -1.98 -22.23 -9.09
CA GLU A 312 -0.92 -21.46 -9.74
C GLU A 312 0.27 -21.25 -8.81
N LYS A 313 1.46 -21.16 -9.40
CA LYS A 313 2.72 -21.10 -8.65
C LYS A 313 2.82 -19.89 -7.73
N TRP A 314 2.35 -18.73 -8.18
CA TRP A 314 2.35 -17.51 -7.37
C TRP A 314 1.47 -17.63 -6.12
N GLN A 315 0.41 -18.43 -6.15
CA GLN A 315 -0.46 -18.67 -4.99
C GLN A 315 0.26 -19.49 -3.93
N HIS A 316 1.08 -20.47 -4.33
CA HIS A 316 1.94 -21.25 -3.43
C HIS A 316 3.00 -20.35 -2.76
N ILE A 317 3.58 -19.44 -3.52
CA ILE A 317 4.55 -18.46 -3.01
C ILE A 317 3.88 -17.52 -2.00
N LEU A 318 2.68 -17.01 -2.30
CA LEU A 318 1.92 -16.20 -1.34
C LEU A 318 1.57 -16.99 -0.09
N TYR A 319 1.15 -18.25 -0.22
CA TYR A 319 0.84 -19.10 0.91
C TYR A 319 2.05 -19.25 1.83
N ALA A 320 3.23 -19.55 1.27
CA ALA A 320 4.49 -19.65 2.01
C ALA A 320 4.85 -18.36 2.77
N VAL A 321 4.42 -17.19 2.28
CA VAL A 321 4.59 -15.91 2.98
C VAL A 321 3.54 -15.75 4.08
N CYS A 322 2.29 -16.09 3.78
CA CYS A 322 1.17 -15.91 4.70
C CYS A 322 1.28 -16.77 5.95
N ILE A 323 1.77 -18.02 5.84
CA ILE A 323 1.94 -18.91 6.98
C ILE A 323 2.96 -18.41 8.02
N LYS A 324 3.88 -17.52 7.64
CA LYS A 324 4.86 -16.93 8.57
C LYS A 324 4.24 -15.97 9.58
N SER A 325 2.99 -15.55 9.37
CA SER A 325 2.28 -14.61 10.26
C SER A 325 0.85 -15.08 10.51
N PRO A 326 0.41 -15.21 11.78
CA PRO A 326 -0.98 -15.54 12.10
C PRO A 326 -2.00 -14.59 11.46
N TYR A 327 -1.63 -13.31 11.32
CA TYR A 327 -2.47 -12.31 10.66
C TYR A 327 -2.60 -12.58 9.15
N LEU A 328 -1.50 -12.75 8.44
CA LEU A 328 -1.54 -13.00 6.99
C LEU A 328 -2.18 -14.35 6.65
N SER A 329 -1.97 -15.36 7.48
CA SER A 329 -2.59 -16.68 7.31
C SER A 329 -4.12 -16.60 7.33
N ARG A 330 -4.71 -15.73 8.16
CA ARG A 330 -6.17 -15.54 8.21
C ARG A 330 -6.71 -14.82 6.97
N HIS A 331 -5.90 -13.96 6.36
CA HIS A 331 -6.26 -13.14 5.20
C HIS A 331 -5.76 -13.70 3.86
N PHE A 332 -5.27 -14.95 3.83
CA PHE A 332 -4.71 -15.54 2.62
C PHE A 332 -5.71 -15.51 1.45
N PHE A 333 -6.95 -15.92 1.69
CA PHE A 333 -7.99 -15.92 0.66
C PHE A 333 -8.36 -14.50 0.22
N ASP A 334 -8.39 -13.54 1.15
CA ASP A 334 -8.67 -12.14 0.83
C ASP A 334 -7.59 -11.57 -0.11
N ILE A 335 -6.31 -11.83 0.20
CA ILE A 335 -5.17 -11.42 -0.62
C ILE A 335 -5.25 -12.04 -2.03
N VAL A 336 -5.53 -13.33 -2.13
CA VAL A 336 -5.67 -14.02 -3.43
C VAL A 336 -6.83 -13.42 -4.23
N ASN A 337 -7.97 -13.14 -3.58
CA ASN A 337 -9.12 -12.53 -4.23
C ASN A 337 -8.83 -11.12 -4.72
N ILE A 338 -8.10 -10.29 -3.95
CA ILE A 338 -7.66 -8.97 -4.40
C ILE A 338 -6.84 -9.09 -5.70
N ILE A 339 -5.85 -9.98 -5.72
CA ILE A 339 -4.98 -10.17 -6.89
C ILE A 339 -5.76 -10.68 -8.10
N LYS A 340 -6.66 -11.67 -7.92
CA LYS A 340 -7.52 -12.17 -8.99
C LYS A 340 -8.43 -11.08 -9.56
N GLN A 341 -9.02 -10.24 -8.71
CA GLN A 341 -9.82 -9.11 -9.16
C GLN A 341 -8.97 -8.08 -9.93
N MET A 342 -7.72 -7.85 -9.52
CA MET A 342 -6.79 -7.02 -10.29
C MET A 342 -6.48 -7.61 -11.67
N GLN A 343 -6.33 -8.93 -11.79
CA GLN A 343 -6.15 -9.62 -13.07
C GLN A 343 -7.39 -9.46 -13.96
N ILE A 344 -8.59 -9.70 -13.43
CA ILE A 344 -9.86 -9.52 -14.16
C ILE A 344 -9.99 -8.09 -14.72
N ILE A 345 -9.75 -7.07 -13.90
CA ILE A 345 -9.81 -5.66 -14.33
C ILE A 345 -8.80 -5.38 -15.44
N ALA A 346 -7.60 -5.94 -15.36
CA ALA A 346 -6.58 -5.76 -16.40
C ALA A 346 -6.98 -6.46 -17.72
N ASP A 347 -7.48 -7.69 -17.64
CA ASP A 347 -7.91 -8.51 -18.78
C ASP A 347 -9.10 -7.89 -19.51
N GLU A 348 -10.13 -7.44 -18.78
CA GLU A 348 -11.30 -6.75 -19.33
C GLU A 348 -10.92 -5.48 -20.12
N ASN A 349 -9.80 -4.85 -19.77
CA ASN A 349 -9.28 -3.66 -20.43
C ASN A 349 -8.15 -3.96 -21.44
N ASN A 350 -7.90 -5.25 -21.75
CA ASN A 350 -6.84 -5.72 -22.65
C ASN A 350 -5.44 -5.22 -22.29
N LYS A 351 -5.17 -5.01 -20.99
CA LYS A 351 -3.88 -4.55 -20.47
C LYS A 351 -3.14 -5.66 -19.76
N SER A 352 -1.81 -5.58 -19.74
CA SER A 352 -1.00 -6.43 -18.88
C SER A 352 -1.01 -5.88 -17.46
N LEU A 353 -1.40 -6.71 -16.48
CA LEU A 353 -1.34 -6.33 -15.06
C LEU A 353 0.08 -5.91 -14.66
N TYR A 354 1.10 -6.63 -15.16
CA TYR A 354 2.51 -6.32 -14.93
C TYR A 354 2.87 -4.89 -15.37
N GLU A 355 2.42 -4.43 -16.55
CA GLU A 355 2.75 -3.09 -17.05
C GLU A 355 2.18 -1.99 -16.13
N ILE A 356 0.93 -2.17 -15.70
CA ILE A 356 0.24 -1.22 -14.81
C ILE A 356 0.91 -1.22 -13.45
N LEU A 357 1.09 -2.40 -12.85
CA LEU A 357 1.71 -2.53 -11.53
C LEU A 357 3.14 -2.01 -11.51
N SER A 358 3.94 -2.26 -12.54
CA SER A 358 5.31 -1.74 -12.62
C SER A 358 5.36 -0.22 -12.58
N LYS A 359 4.47 0.44 -13.34
CA LYS A 359 4.34 1.91 -13.34
C LYS A 359 3.88 2.43 -11.98
N THR A 360 2.92 1.74 -11.35
CA THR A 360 2.38 2.15 -10.05
C THR A 360 3.37 1.91 -8.91
N VAL A 361 4.05 0.76 -8.87
CA VAL A 361 5.09 0.45 -7.88
C VAL A 361 6.21 1.48 -7.94
N GLU A 362 6.65 1.90 -9.13
CA GLU A 362 7.64 2.97 -9.27
C GLU A 362 7.17 4.25 -8.57
N LEU A 363 5.90 4.64 -8.74
CA LEU A 363 5.31 5.81 -8.09
C LEU A 363 5.19 5.65 -6.56
N LEU A 364 4.81 4.46 -6.10
CA LEU A 364 4.63 4.14 -4.67
C LEU A 364 5.95 3.86 -3.94
N SER A 365 7.03 3.60 -4.66
CA SER A 365 8.36 3.34 -4.06
C SER A 365 8.81 4.50 -3.15
N VAL A 366 8.38 5.74 -3.46
CA VAL A 366 8.66 6.95 -2.69
C VAL A 366 8.03 6.92 -1.29
N THR A 367 6.94 6.17 -1.10
CA THR A 367 6.24 6.03 0.19
C THR A 367 6.51 4.69 0.88
N SER A 368 7.29 3.80 0.26
CA SER A 368 7.62 2.48 0.82
C SER A 368 8.72 2.56 1.88
N THR A 369 8.57 1.81 2.97
CA THR A 369 9.51 1.81 4.11
C THR A 369 10.78 1.01 3.85
N LYS A 370 10.79 0.16 2.83
CA LYS A 370 12.01 -0.44 2.27
C LYS A 370 12.40 0.41 1.07
N ALA A 371 13.55 1.07 1.14
CA ALA A 371 14.17 1.63 -0.06
C ALA A 371 14.20 0.52 -1.11
N VAL A 372 13.45 0.67 -2.21
CA VAL A 372 13.62 -0.16 -3.39
C VAL A 372 15.09 -0.01 -3.73
N SER A 373 15.86 -1.07 -3.47
CA SER A 373 17.28 -1.06 -3.75
C SER A 373 17.41 -0.73 -5.22
N LYS A 374 18.02 0.41 -5.53
CA LYS A 374 18.56 0.71 -6.86
C LYS A 374 19.10 -0.61 -7.45
N PRO A 375 18.86 -0.92 -8.73
CA PRO A 375 19.39 -2.14 -9.33
C PRO A 375 20.86 -2.27 -8.93
N MET A 376 21.21 -3.34 -8.19
CA MET A 376 22.56 -3.54 -7.62
C MET A 376 23.63 -3.59 -8.72
N VAL A 377 23.20 -3.74 -9.96
CA VAL A 377 24.01 -3.95 -11.14
C VAL A 377 23.82 -2.76 -12.08
N GLU A 378 24.75 -1.82 -12.01
CA GLU A 378 24.90 -0.79 -13.02
C GLU A 378 25.74 -1.35 -14.17
N ILE A 379 25.22 -1.31 -15.41
CA ILE A 379 25.98 -1.73 -16.59
C ILE A 379 26.40 -0.54 -17.42
N ASN A 380 27.65 -0.57 -17.86
CA ASN A 380 28.06 0.24 -18.99
C ASN A 380 27.57 -0.44 -20.28
N THR A 381 26.38 -0.05 -20.74
CA THR A 381 25.73 -0.61 -21.95
C THR A 381 26.64 -0.53 -23.18
N ILE A 382 27.43 0.54 -23.32
CA ILE A 382 28.37 0.70 -24.43
C ILE A 382 29.45 -0.37 -24.38
N ARG A 383 30.03 -0.64 -23.20
CA ARG A 383 31.07 -1.67 -23.03
C ARG A 383 30.51 -3.07 -23.33
N VAL A 384 29.30 -3.36 -22.87
CA VAL A 384 28.62 -4.64 -23.13
C VAL A 384 28.39 -4.83 -24.62
N LEU A 385 27.79 -3.84 -25.28
CA LEU A 385 27.51 -3.90 -26.72
C LEU A 385 28.80 -3.95 -27.55
N TYR A 386 29.88 -3.31 -27.09
CA TYR A 386 31.19 -3.37 -27.75
C TYR A 386 31.77 -4.79 -27.70
N ALA A 387 31.79 -5.41 -26.52
CA ALA A 387 32.28 -6.78 -26.33
C ALA A 387 31.41 -7.80 -27.10
N LEU A 388 30.09 -7.61 -27.10
CA LEU A 388 29.16 -8.41 -27.89
C LEU A 388 29.45 -8.28 -29.39
N ASN A 389 29.62 -7.06 -29.89
CA ASN A 389 29.88 -6.80 -31.31
C ASN A 389 31.17 -7.49 -31.80
N GLN A 390 32.24 -7.49 -31.01
CA GLN A 390 33.52 -8.12 -31.37
C GLN A 390 33.38 -9.62 -31.69
N LYS A 391 32.46 -10.31 -31.00
CA LYS A 391 32.19 -11.74 -31.24
C LYS A 391 31.06 -11.97 -32.25
N LEU A 392 30.08 -11.07 -32.30
CA LEU A 392 28.87 -11.25 -33.09
C LEU A 392 29.04 -10.88 -34.57
N ILE A 393 29.78 -9.81 -34.90
CA ILE A 393 29.96 -9.42 -36.32
C ILE A 393 30.66 -10.50 -37.15
N PRO A 394 31.74 -11.17 -36.69
CA PRO A 394 32.38 -12.22 -37.48
C PRO A 394 31.48 -13.44 -37.63
N ALA A 395 30.73 -13.79 -36.57
CA ALA A 395 29.76 -14.88 -36.61
C ALA A 395 28.64 -14.64 -37.62
N LEU A 396 28.14 -13.39 -37.72
CA LEU A 396 27.14 -13.00 -38.73
C LEU A 396 27.72 -13.07 -40.15
N GLN A 397 28.95 -12.58 -40.37
CA GLN A 397 29.60 -12.61 -41.68
C GLN A 397 29.78 -14.04 -42.22
N LEU A 398 30.12 -14.99 -41.34
CA LEU A 398 30.27 -16.41 -41.71
C LEU A 398 28.94 -17.11 -42.04
N LYS A 399 27.82 -16.58 -41.55
CA LYS A 399 26.48 -17.20 -41.63
C LYS A 399 25.56 -16.53 -42.63
N LEU A 400 26.06 -15.58 -43.43
CA LEU A 400 25.31 -14.94 -44.49
C LEU A 400 24.78 -15.98 -45.50
N ARG A 401 23.55 -15.79 -45.94
CA ARG A 401 22.85 -16.64 -46.92
C ARG A 401 22.07 -15.74 -47.86
N GLU A 402 21.95 -16.14 -49.12
CA GLU A 402 21.16 -15.42 -50.13
C GLU A 402 19.73 -15.13 -49.61
N PRO A 403 19.21 -13.90 -49.78
CA PRO A 403 19.75 -12.77 -50.56
C PRO A 403 20.68 -11.82 -49.79
N LEU A 404 21.04 -12.14 -48.54
CA LEU A 404 21.89 -11.30 -47.69
C LEU A 404 23.36 -11.54 -48.05
N LYS A 405 23.98 -10.57 -48.73
CA LYS A 405 25.38 -10.68 -49.20
C LYS A 405 26.39 -9.96 -48.30
N PHE A 406 25.89 -9.19 -47.34
CA PHE A 406 26.69 -8.23 -46.60
C PHE A 406 26.11 -8.00 -45.20
N VAL A 407 26.97 -7.69 -44.24
CA VAL A 407 26.58 -7.19 -42.92
C VAL A 407 27.63 -6.21 -42.41
N GLU A 408 27.20 -5.02 -42.00
CA GLU A 408 28.06 -4.07 -41.31
C GLU A 408 27.33 -3.31 -40.20
N ARG A 409 28.10 -2.73 -39.29
CA ARG A 409 27.57 -1.89 -38.22
C ARG A 409 27.12 -0.54 -38.78
N LYS A 410 25.87 -0.15 -38.48
CA LYS A 410 25.29 1.15 -38.82
C LYS A 410 25.40 2.13 -37.64
N GLY A 411 26.07 3.27 -37.85
CA GLY A 411 26.11 4.38 -36.88
C GLY A 411 27.02 4.18 -35.66
N ARG A 412 26.90 5.10 -34.69
CA ARG A 412 27.64 5.07 -33.42
C ARG A 412 26.90 4.25 -32.36
N MET A 413 27.64 3.54 -31.51
CA MET A 413 27.11 2.70 -30.44
C MET A 413 26.90 3.55 -29.18
N ILE A 414 25.74 4.20 -29.06
CA ILE A 414 25.45 5.15 -27.96
C ILE A 414 24.38 4.59 -26.99
N ALA A 415 23.64 3.56 -27.41
CA ALA A 415 22.64 2.83 -26.60
C ALA A 415 22.14 1.54 -27.29
N LYS A 416 22.38 1.43 -28.60
CA LYS A 416 22.01 0.30 -29.44
C LYS A 416 23.18 -0.08 -30.34
N LEU A 417 23.27 -1.36 -30.66
CA LEU A 417 24.15 -1.93 -31.68
C LEU A 417 23.30 -2.28 -32.89
N THR A 418 23.47 -1.54 -33.99
CA THR A 418 22.66 -1.74 -35.19
C THR A 418 23.50 -2.33 -36.32
N TYR A 419 23.00 -3.40 -36.93
CA TYR A 419 23.57 -4.00 -38.15
C TYR A 419 22.67 -3.71 -39.33
N LYS A 420 23.26 -3.39 -40.48
CA LYS A 420 22.56 -3.33 -41.77
C LYS A 420 23.05 -4.44 -42.68
N PHE A 421 22.13 -4.96 -43.50
CA PHE A 421 22.38 -6.12 -44.37
C PHE A 421 22.24 -5.78 -45.86
N ASP A 422 22.21 -4.50 -46.21
CA ASP A 422 22.09 -3.98 -47.58
C ASP A 422 22.98 -2.74 -47.74
N GLU A 423 23.69 -2.63 -48.86
CA GLU A 423 24.56 -1.50 -49.20
C GLU A 423 23.75 -0.26 -49.64
N ARG A 424 22.58 -0.46 -50.28
CA ARG A 424 21.77 0.59 -50.92
C ARG A 424 20.51 0.95 -50.14
N LYS A 425 19.87 0.00 -49.44
CA LYS A 425 18.63 0.26 -48.65
C LYS A 425 18.94 0.49 -47.17
N SER A 426 18.54 1.66 -46.65
CA SER A 426 18.75 2.00 -45.23
C SER A 426 17.83 1.26 -44.25
N ASN A 427 16.83 0.54 -44.76
CA ASN A 427 15.67 0.07 -44.01
C ASN A 427 15.77 -1.37 -43.50
N ASN A 428 16.72 -2.18 -43.98
CA ASN A 428 16.86 -3.56 -43.51
C ASN A 428 17.96 -3.63 -42.44
N SER A 429 17.59 -3.34 -41.20
CA SER A 429 18.54 -3.26 -40.10
C SER A 429 18.03 -3.88 -38.80
N VAL A 430 18.88 -4.64 -38.14
CA VAL A 430 18.59 -5.20 -36.81
C VAL A 430 19.29 -4.35 -35.76
N SER A 431 18.57 -3.97 -34.71
CA SER A 431 19.11 -3.25 -33.57
C SER A 431 19.07 -4.12 -32.32
N ILE A 432 20.18 -4.14 -31.59
CA ILE A 432 20.35 -4.85 -30.33
C ILE A 432 20.53 -3.82 -29.22
N SER A 433 19.80 -3.96 -28.13
CA SER A 433 19.94 -3.13 -26.92
C SER A 433 20.03 -4.01 -25.68
N VAL A 434 20.77 -3.55 -24.67
CA VAL A 434 20.88 -4.23 -23.38
C VAL A 434 20.42 -3.28 -22.28
N PHE A 435 19.63 -3.79 -21.33
CA PHE A 435 19.18 -3.05 -20.16
C PHE A 435 19.14 -3.95 -18.93
N VAL A 436 19.10 -3.36 -17.74
CA VAL A 436 18.99 -4.08 -16.47
C VAL A 436 17.60 -3.82 -15.91
N SER A 437 16.90 -4.89 -15.54
CA SER A 437 15.67 -4.84 -14.77
C SER A 437 15.73 -5.94 -13.71
N GLN A 438 15.29 -5.66 -12.49
CA GLN A 438 15.20 -6.63 -11.39
C GLN A 438 16.45 -7.53 -11.21
N ASN A 439 17.64 -6.93 -11.28
CA ASN A 439 18.94 -7.62 -11.12
C ASN A 439 19.26 -8.67 -12.21
N SER A 440 18.55 -8.64 -13.34
CA SER A 440 18.82 -9.45 -14.53
C SER A 440 19.20 -8.57 -15.71
N TYR A 441 20.06 -9.10 -16.58
CA TYR A 441 20.48 -8.47 -17.83
C TYR A 441 19.55 -8.92 -18.95
N TYR A 442 18.93 -7.98 -19.65
CA TYR A 442 18.06 -8.23 -20.78
C TYR A 442 18.76 -7.84 -22.07
N LEU A 443 18.70 -8.71 -23.08
CA LEU A 443 19.12 -8.41 -24.44
C LEU A 443 17.89 -8.41 -25.35
N LYS A 444 17.62 -7.26 -25.96
CA LYS A 444 16.50 -7.04 -26.88
C LYS A 444 17.02 -6.88 -28.30
N VAL A 445 16.49 -7.68 -29.22
CA VAL A 445 16.77 -7.64 -30.66
C VAL A 445 15.52 -7.14 -31.36
N GLY A 446 15.62 -6.14 -32.23
CA GLY A 446 14.46 -5.64 -32.95
C GLY A 446 14.76 -5.11 -34.35
N ASN A 447 13.70 -4.99 -35.13
CA ASN A 447 13.72 -4.41 -36.47
C ASN A 447 12.48 -3.53 -36.65
N SER A 448 12.60 -2.50 -37.49
CA SER A 448 11.51 -1.65 -37.96
C SER A 448 11.44 -1.78 -39.47
N ILE A 449 10.33 -2.33 -39.95
CA ILE A 449 10.11 -2.71 -41.34
C ILE A 449 9.12 -1.72 -41.95
N GLU A 450 9.48 -1.10 -43.08
CA GLU A 450 8.54 -0.33 -43.89
C GLU A 450 7.75 -1.29 -44.78
N LEU A 451 6.42 -1.28 -44.65
CA LEU A 451 5.52 -2.12 -45.43
C LEU A 451 5.19 -1.44 -46.77
N PHE A 452 4.58 -0.24 -46.71
CA PHE A 452 4.21 0.54 -47.88
C PHE A 452 4.05 2.03 -47.54
N SER A 453 4.03 2.88 -48.57
CA SER A 453 3.77 4.32 -48.44
C SER A 453 2.27 4.58 -48.22
N SER A 454 1.93 5.38 -47.22
CA SER A 454 0.57 5.73 -46.81
C SER A 454 0.23 7.19 -47.14
N PRO A 455 -0.70 7.49 -48.07
CA PRO A 455 -1.20 8.84 -48.37
C PRO A 455 -1.71 9.70 -47.19
N LYS A 456 -2.07 9.14 -46.02
CA LYS A 456 -2.50 9.93 -44.84
C LYS A 456 -1.73 9.53 -43.57
N ASN A 457 -1.55 10.50 -42.67
CA ASN A 457 -0.78 10.36 -41.42
C ASN A 457 -1.62 9.98 -40.18
N SER A 458 -2.92 9.74 -40.31
CA SER A 458 -3.74 9.22 -39.20
C SER A 458 -5.02 8.57 -39.71
N ASP A 459 -5.18 7.31 -39.35
CA ASP A 459 -6.35 6.55 -38.92
C ASP A 459 -5.74 5.20 -38.45
N ASP A 460 -6.38 4.49 -37.53
CA ASP A 460 -5.92 3.21 -36.95
C ASP A 460 -5.02 2.40 -37.92
N SER A 461 -3.80 2.06 -37.48
CA SER A 461 -2.77 1.47 -38.34
C SER A 461 -3.19 0.10 -38.89
N PHE A 462 -4.14 -0.56 -38.24
CA PHE A 462 -4.76 -1.77 -38.74
C PHE A 462 -5.79 -1.47 -39.85
N ILE A 463 -6.62 -0.44 -39.66
CA ILE A 463 -7.55 0.05 -40.71
C ILE A 463 -6.77 0.52 -41.95
N ASN A 464 -5.60 1.13 -41.77
CA ASN A 464 -4.74 1.52 -42.88
C ASN A 464 -4.17 0.32 -43.64
N LEU A 465 -3.80 -0.74 -42.91
CA LEU A 465 -3.39 -2.02 -43.49
C LEU A 465 -4.54 -2.70 -44.24
N GLU A 466 -5.76 -2.67 -43.70
CA GLU A 466 -6.96 -3.21 -44.36
C GLU A 466 -7.32 -2.46 -45.64
N ARG A 467 -7.19 -1.12 -45.63
CA ARG A 467 -7.60 -0.30 -46.77
C ARG A 467 -6.59 -0.41 -47.93
N TRP A 468 -5.30 -0.34 -47.62
CA TRP A 468 -4.24 -0.08 -48.62
C TRP A 468 -3.17 -1.18 -48.70
N GLY A 469 -3.28 -2.21 -47.86
CA GLY A 469 -2.41 -3.38 -47.84
C GLY A 469 -3.19 -4.70 -47.87
N THR A 470 -2.49 -5.81 -47.62
CA THR A 470 -3.07 -7.17 -47.55
C THR A 470 -2.94 -7.73 -46.13
N THR A 471 -4.06 -7.85 -45.40
CA THR A 471 -4.08 -8.37 -44.02
C THR A 471 -3.75 -9.85 -43.91
N GLU A 472 -4.09 -10.64 -44.93
CA GLU A 472 -3.73 -12.06 -45.00
C GLU A 472 -2.20 -12.24 -45.09
N LEU A 473 -1.55 -11.46 -45.96
CA LEU A 473 -0.10 -11.45 -46.14
C LEU A 473 0.61 -11.01 -44.85
N PHE A 474 0.08 -10.00 -44.15
CA PHE A 474 0.57 -9.60 -42.83
C PHE A 474 0.47 -10.74 -41.81
N SER A 475 -0.68 -11.42 -41.76
CA SER A 475 -0.90 -12.53 -40.83
C SER A 475 0.04 -13.71 -41.11
N GLN A 476 0.31 -14.01 -42.38
CA GLN A 476 1.31 -15.02 -42.77
C GLN A 476 2.72 -14.65 -42.30
N PHE A 477 3.13 -13.39 -42.43
CA PHE A 477 4.43 -12.93 -41.94
C PHE A 477 4.52 -12.95 -40.41
N VAL A 478 3.47 -12.52 -39.70
CA VAL A 478 3.41 -12.62 -38.22
C VAL A 478 3.56 -14.08 -37.78
N THR A 479 2.89 -15.02 -38.45
CA THR A 479 3.02 -16.47 -38.19
C THR A 479 4.48 -16.95 -38.42
N GLY A 480 5.18 -16.39 -39.41
CA GLY A 480 6.60 -16.64 -39.64
C GLY A 480 7.48 -16.26 -38.44
N PHE A 481 7.22 -15.10 -37.83
CA PHE A 481 7.93 -14.66 -36.62
C PHE A 481 7.57 -15.48 -35.38
N GLU A 482 6.33 -15.95 -35.25
CA GLU A 482 5.92 -16.88 -34.20
C GLU A 482 6.62 -18.25 -34.33
N ASN A 483 6.81 -18.74 -35.56
CA ASN A 483 7.56 -19.96 -35.81
C ASN A 483 9.06 -19.82 -35.47
N LEU A 484 9.64 -18.63 -35.69
CA LEU A 484 11.00 -18.34 -35.21
C LEU A 484 11.09 -18.39 -33.69
N ASN A 485 10.07 -17.89 -32.98
CA ASN A 485 10.00 -17.99 -31.52
C ASN A 485 10.01 -19.46 -31.04
N LYS A 486 9.24 -20.33 -31.71
CA LYS A 486 9.23 -21.78 -31.41
C LYS A 486 10.57 -22.45 -31.69
N LYS A 487 11.26 -22.05 -32.77
CA LYS A 487 12.57 -22.60 -33.16
C LYS A 487 13.68 -22.20 -32.18
N TYR A 488 13.61 -20.99 -31.61
CA TYR A 488 14.61 -20.43 -30.71
C TYR A 488 14.04 -20.21 -29.30
N SER A 489 13.60 -21.28 -28.63
CA SER A 489 12.94 -21.25 -27.30
C SER A 489 13.69 -20.53 -26.18
N ASN A 490 14.99 -20.26 -26.35
CA ASN A 490 15.81 -19.51 -25.39
C ASN A 490 15.76 -17.98 -25.60
N ILE A 491 15.07 -17.53 -26.65
CA ILE A 491 14.88 -16.14 -27.04
C ILE A 491 13.38 -15.94 -27.24
N ASN A 492 12.74 -15.27 -26.29
CA ASN A 492 11.29 -15.11 -26.29
C ASN A 492 10.87 -13.93 -27.18
N PHE A 493 9.93 -14.16 -28.08
CA PHE A 493 9.20 -13.12 -28.79
C PHE A 493 8.26 -12.40 -27.82
N THR A 494 8.30 -11.07 -27.82
CA THR A 494 7.59 -10.25 -26.82
C THR A 494 6.45 -9.44 -27.38
N ASN A 495 6.29 -9.41 -28.70
CA ASN A 495 5.22 -8.65 -29.33
C ASN A 495 3.94 -9.49 -29.33
N LYS A 496 2.83 -8.92 -28.85
CA LYS A 496 1.52 -9.45 -29.20
C LYS A 496 1.32 -9.27 -30.72
N PRO A 497 0.64 -10.19 -31.42
CA PRO A 497 0.23 -9.96 -32.80
C PRO A 497 -0.51 -8.62 -32.91
N GLY A 498 -0.01 -7.70 -33.76
CA GLY A 498 -0.64 -6.40 -34.03
C GLY A 498 -0.13 -5.18 -33.23
N SER A 499 0.64 -5.33 -32.14
CA SER A 499 1.09 -4.18 -31.32
C SER A 499 2.26 -3.37 -31.89
N GLY A 500 2.76 -3.76 -33.08
CA GLY A 500 3.92 -3.16 -33.74
C GLY A 500 3.61 -2.26 -34.94
N LEU A 501 2.34 -2.15 -35.35
CA LEU A 501 1.94 -1.38 -36.52
C LEU A 501 1.78 0.10 -36.16
N TYR A 502 2.44 0.98 -36.92
CA TYR A 502 2.24 2.42 -36.80
C TYR A 502 2.54 3.16 -38.10
N VAL A 503 1.96 4.35 -38.26
CA VAL A 503 2.25 5.24 -39.39
C VAL A 503 3.22 6.34 -38.97
N LYS A 504 4.31 6.54 -39.71
CA LYS A 504 5.24 7.65 -39.48
C LYS A 504 5.74 8.21 -40.81
N LYS A 505 5.63 9.53 -41.00
CA LYS A 505 6.06 10.22 -42.23
C LYS A 505 5.47 9.58 -43.51
N GLN A 506 4.16 9.34 -43.53
CA GLN A 506 3.46 8.74 -44.69
C GLN A 506 3.98 7.35 -45.06
N LYS A 507 4.43 6.57 -44.08
CA LYS A 507 4.90 5.19 -44.25
C LYS A 507 4.26 4.31 -43.20
N GLN A 508 3.68 3.20 -43.63
CA GLN A 508 3.21 2.13 -42.75
C GLN A 508 4.44 1.33 -42.29
N LEU A 509 4.66 1.26 -40.99
CA LEU A 509 5.80 0.59 -40.38
C LEU A 509 5.31 -0.54 -39.48
N PHE A 510 6.13 -1.58 -39.37
CA PHE A 510 5.97 -2.66 -38.43
C PHE A 510 7.23 -2.81 -37.60
N GLU A 511 7.12 -2.56 -36.30
CA GLU A 511 8.17 -2.80 -35.33
C GLU A 511 7.98 -4.14 -34.63
N GLN A 512 9.08 -4.89 -34.54
CA GLN A 512 9.11 -6.19 -33.90
C GLN A 512 10.34 -6.37 -33.04
N TYR A 513 10.14 -7.04 -31.89
CA TYR A 513 11.15 -7.22 -30.88
C TYR A 513 11.12 -8.62 -30.27
N PHE A 514 12.30 -9.13 -29.98
CA PHE A 514 12.57 -10.37 -29.27
C PHE A 514 13.46 -10.05 -28.08
N GLN A 515 13.28 -10.74 -26.96
CA GLN A 515 14.08 -10.54 -25.76
C GLN A 515 14.54 -11.87 -25.14
N THR A 516 15.70 -11.81 -24.49
CA THR A 516 16.21 -12.89 -23.65
C THR A 516 16.83 -12.27 -22.39
N SER A 517 16.79 -12.98 -21.28
CA SER A 517 17.31 -12.52 -19.98
C SER A 517 18.31 -13.51 -19.39
N THR A 518 19.22 -13.00 -18.57
CA THR A 518 20.21 -13.79 -17.83
C THR A 518 20.59 -13.06 -16.54
N GLN A 519 20.91 -13.80 -15.49
CA GLN A 519 21.49 -13.25 -14.26
C GLN A 519 23.01 -13.03 -14.35
N ASN A 520 23.67 -13.61 -15.37
CA ASN A 520 25.12 -13.47 -15.57
C ASN A 520 25.41 -12.84 -16.95
N ILE A 521 25.99 -11.64 -16.96
CA ILE A 521 26.32 -10.90 -18.18
C ILE A 521 27.31 -11.64 -19.08
N GLU A 522 28.21 -12.45 -18.50
CA GLU A 522 29.19 -13.23 -19.26
C GLU A 522 28.53 -14.26 -20.19
N TYR A 523 27.29 -14.67 -19.87
CA TYR A 523 26.49 -15.55 -20.73
C TYR A 523 26.36 -15.00 -22.15
N PHE A 524 26.18 -13.68 -22.31
CA PHE A 524 26.06 -13.03 -23.62
C PHE A 524 27.34 -13.12 -24.47
N TYR A 525 28.47 -13.46 -23.87
CA TYR A 525 29.74 -13.61 -24.59
C TYR A 525 30.15 -15.07 -24.81
N THR A 526 29.35 -16.03 -24.36
CA THR A 526 29.65 -17.45 -24.57
C THR A 526 29.52 -17.82 -26.05
N SER A 527 30.36 -18.73 -26.54
CA SER A 527 30.31 -19.17 -27.94
C SER A 527 28.96 -19.79 -28.30
N LYS A 528 28.34 -20.51 -27.35
CA LYS A 528 26.99 -21.09 -27.52
C LYS A 528 25.94 -20.00 -27.73
N PHE A 529 25.94 -18.95 -26.92
CA PHE A 529 24.99 -17.85 -27.06
C PHE A 529 25.21 -17.07 -28.35
N ILE A 530 26.45 -16.71 -28.68
CA ILE A 530 26.79 -15.98 -29.92
C ILE A 530 26.40 -16.78 -31.16
N ASN A 531 26.61 -18.10 -31.15
CA ASN A 531 26.19 -18.96 -32.26
C ASN A 531 24.66 -18.96 -32.41
N ASN A 532 23.91 -19.17 -31.33
CA ASN A 532 22.45 -19.17 -31.38
C ASN A 532 21.88 -17.79 -31.77
N LEU A 533 22.44 -16.70 -31.22
CA LEU A 533 22.01 -15.34 -31.52
C LEU A 533 22.29 -14.96 -32.97
N SER A 534 23.43 -15.37 -33.53
CA SER A 534 23.74 -15.12 -34.95
C SER A 534 22.83 -15.91 -35.88
N ASP A 535 22.51 -17.19 -35.59
CA ASP A 535 21.54 -17.96 -36.37
C ASP A 535 20.15 -17.32 -36.32
N PHE A 536 19.72 -16.92 -35.13
CA PHE A 536 18.47 -16.20 -34.92
C PHE A 536 18.41 -14.89 -35.73
N ILE A 537 19.45 -14.04 -35.68
CA ILE A 537 19.47 -12.76 -36.39
C ILE A 537 19.40 -12.96 -37.91
N ILE A 538 20.08 -13.97 -38.46
CA ILE A 538 20.03 -14.29 -39.89
C ILE A 538 18.62 -14.74 -40.28
N ASP A 539 18.02 -15.69 -39.56
CA ASP A 539 16.66 -16.14 -39.86
C ASP A 539 15.64 -15.00 -39.71
N PHE A 540 15.81 -14.17 -38.67
CA PHE A 540 14.96 -13.02 -38.39
C PHE A 540 15.01 -11.94 -39.49
N ILE A 541 16.19 -11.64 -40.01
CA ILE A 541 16.33 -10.65 -41.08
C ILE A 541 15.96 -11.22 -42.45
N LEU A 542 16.04 -12.55 -42.65
CA LEU A 542 15.50 -13.22 -43.84
C LEU A 542 13.97 -13.14 -43.88
N GLU A 543 13.28 -13.40 -42.77
CA GLU A 543 11.82 -13.22 -42.69
C GLU A 543 11.43 -11.75 -42.88
N SER A 544 12.19 -10.83 -42.27
CA SER A 544 12.02 -9.39 -42.49
C SER A 544 12.21 -9.00 -43.97
N TYR A 545 13.19 -9.60 -44.65
CA TYR A 545 13.47 -9.31 -46.06
C TYR A 545 12.31 -9.74 -46.97
N LYS A 546 11.68 -10.90 -46.70
CA LYS A 546 10.48 -11.31 -47.43
C LYS A 546 9.36 -10.29 -47.26
N MET A 547 9.17 -9.78 -46.04
CA MET A 547 8.15 -8.79 -45.72
C MET A 547 8.39 -7.43 -46.41
N VAL A 548 9.64 -6.97 -46.50
CA VAL A 548 10.00 -5.71 -47.18
C VAL A 548 9.76 -5.76 -48.69
N ASN A 549 10.00 -6.92 -49.32
CA ASN A 549 9.90 -7.06 -50.77
C ASN A 549 8.59 -7.71 -51.22
N ALA A 550 7.63 -7.88 -50.32
CA ALA A 550 6.31 -8.39 -50.65
C ALA A 550 5.49 -7.33 -51.37
N ASP A 551 4.61 -7.77 -52.27
CA ASP A 551 3.68 -6.88 -52.96
C ASP A 551 2.46 -6.63 -52.07
N TRP A 552 2.54 -5.58 -51.25
CA TRP A 552 1.48 -5.16 -50.35
C TRP A 552 0.23 -4.65 -51.07
N GLN A 553 0.32 -4.33 -52.38
CA GLN A 553 -0.77 -3.72 -53.16
C GLN A 553 -1.36 -4.69 -54.21
N ALA A 554 -0.85 -5.91 -54.34
CA ALA A 554 -1.46 -6.95 -55.14
C ALA A 554 -2.84 -7.32 -54.55
N LYS A 555 -3.90 -7.05 -55.32
CA LYS A 555 -5.28 -7.44 -55.00
C LYS A 555 -5.57 -8.88 -55.40
#